data_AF-W8BWH6-F1
#
_entry.id   AF-W8BWH6-F1
#
_cell.length_a   1.000
_cell.length_b   1.000
_cell.length_c   1.000
_cell.angle_alpha   90.00
_cell.angle_beta   90.00
_cell.angle_gamma   90.00
#
_symmetry.space_group_name_H-M   'P 1'
#
loop_
_entity.id
_entity.type
_entity.pdbx_description
1 polymer ?
#
loop_
_entity_poly.entity_id
_entity_poly.type
_entity_poly.pdbx_seq_one_letter_code
_entity_poly.pdbx_strand_id
1 'polypeptide(L)'
;MDNFQLQDEVQALQKLSEHYEHQLRLVGLELCDLPDDISSMLGECAELQKATQLHDLHLEYLKEFYYTKMKEHLENTLTIGKMQSEIKEQEQHLQKEITECNVLEKFTTSVNKRLISESEMQRNKIIIEGKIQNLQERQGGFNIPDDLNIDELVKKVERLEKSKSKEK
;
A
#
# COMPACT_ATOMS: atom_id res chain seq x y z
N MET A 1 23.08 -38.20 56.23
CA MET A 1 23.40 -39.25 55.25
C MET A 1 24.90 -39.37 55.20
N ASP A 2 25.42 -40.57 55.44
CA ASP A 2 26.86 -40.78 55.59
C ASP A 2 27.56 -40.57 54.26
N ASN A 3 28.68 -39.85 54.28
CA ASN A 3 29.42 -39.45 53.08
C ASN A 3 29.84 -40.66 52.21
N PHE A 4 30.01 -41.83 52.84
CA PHE A 4 30.27 -43.11 52.18
C PHE A 4 29.07 -43.63 51.38
N GLN A 5 27.85 -43.51 51.90
CA GLN A 5 26.64 -43.95 51.19
C GLN A 5 26.40 -43.09 49.93
N LEU A 6 26.64 -41.79 50.03
CA LEU A 6 26.54 -40.88 48.87
C LEU A 6 27.59 -41.22 47.80
N GLN A 7 28.80 -41.58 48.22
CA GLN A 7 29.88 -41.94 47.30
C GLN A 7 29.58 -43.26 46.57
N ASP A 8 29.02 -44.24 47.27
CA ASP A 8 28.58 -45.51 46.68
C ASP A 8 27.42 -45.30 45.69
N GLU A 9 26.47 -44.41 46.02
CA GLU A 9 25.34 -44.08 45.16
C GLU A 9 25.78 -43.34 43.89
N VAL A 10 26.70 -42.38 44.01
CA VAL A 10 27.31 -41.70 42.84
C VAL A 10 28.03 -42.71 41.95
N GLN A 11 28.76 -43.66 42.54
CA GLN A 11 29.48 -44.68 41.77
C GLN A 11 28.53 -45.66 41.08
N ALA A 12 27.40 -45.98 41.70
CA ALA A 12 26.34 -46.78 41.10
C ALA A 12 25.67 -46.06 39.92
N LEU A 13 25.39 -44.75 40.06
CA LEU A 13 24.83 -43.92 39.00
C LEU A 13 25.80 -43.76 37.82
N GLN A 14 27.10 -43.61 38.07
CA GLN A 14 28.12 -43.56 37.01
C GLN A 14 28.15 -44.88 36.21
N LYS A 15 28.18 -46.02 36.89
CA LYS A 15 28.14 -47.33 36.23
C LYS A 15 26.85 -47.55 35.43
N LEU A 16 25.73 -47.05 35.94
CA LEU A 16 24.44 -47.13 35.24
C LEU A 16 24.42 -46.24 33.99
N SER A 17 25.00 -45.04 34.06
CA SER A 17 25.16 -44.15 32.91
C SER A 17 26.03 -44.79 31.83
N GLU A 18 27.18 -45.35 32.22
CA GLU A 18 28.08 -46.07 31.30
C GLU A 18 27.39 -47.29 30.66
N HIS A 19 26.56 -47.99 31.43
CA HIS A 19 25.80 -49.14 30.93
C HIS A 19 24.80 -48.73 29.85
N TYR A 20 24.03 -47.66 30.04
CA TYR A 20 23.09 -47.18 29.03
C TYR A 20 23.79 -46.59 27.80
N GLU A 21 24.89 -45.85 27.98
CA GLU A 21 25.71 -45.42 26.84
C GLU A 21 26.23 -46.60 26.03
N HIS A 22 26.69 -47.67 26.70
CA HIS A 22 27.15 -48.86 26.03
C HIS A 22 26.01 -49.54 25.26
N GLN A 23 24.82 -49.66 25.86
CA GLN A 23 23.64 -50.19 25.17
C GLN A 23 23.27 -49.34 23.93
N LEU A 24 23.29 -48.01 24.04
CA LEU A 24 23.02 -47.09 22.92
C LEU A 24 24.05 -47.22 21.79
N ARG A 25 25.33 -47.35 22.14
CA ARG A 25 26.40 -47.62 21.14
C ARG A 25 26.23 -48.97 20.44
N LEU A 26 25.74 -50.01 21.14
CA LEU A 26 25.48 -51.33 20.53
C LEU A 26 24.36 -51.31 19.49
N VAL A 27 23.40 -50.38 19.58
CA VAL A 27 22.38 -50.13 18.55
C VAL A 27 22.75 -49.01 17.56
N GLY A 28 23.98 -48.49 17.62
CA GLY A 28 24.48 -47.48 16.68
C GLY A 28 23.85 -46.09 16.86
N LEU A 29 23.42 -45.75 18.08
CA LEU A 29 22.91 -44.43 18.44
C LEU A 29 23.91 -43.76 19.38
N GLU A 30 24.71 -42.80 18.88
CA GLU A 30 25.41 -41.86 19.75
C GLU A 30 24.51 -40.64 20.00
N LEU A 31 24.52 -40.06 21.21
CA LEU A 31 23.74 -38.85 21.51
C LEU A 31 24.10 -37.69 20.55
N CYS A 32 25.30 -37.71 19.99
CA CYS A 32 25.80 -36.78 18.98
C CYS A 32 25.20 -37.00 17.57
N ASP A 33 24.55 -38.14 17.33
CA ASP A 33 23.90 -38.46 16.05
C ASP A 33 22.43 -37.97 16.02
N LEU A 34 21.92 -37.45 17.13
CA LEU A 34 20.56 -36.92 17.20
C LEU A 34 20.49 -35.57 16.46
N PRO A 35 19.50 -35.37 15.58
CA PRO A 35 19.26 -34.08 14.94
C PRO A 35 19.15 -32.96 15.98
N ASP A 36 19.70 -31.78 15.66
CA ASP A 36 19.79 -30.63 16.57
C ASP A 36 18.45 -30.27 17.23
N ASP A 37 17.34 -30.39 16.49
CA ASP A 37 15.99 -30.13 16.99
C ASP A 37 15.57 -31.09 18.12
N ILE A 38 15.95 -32.38 18.02
CA ILE A 38 15.68 -33.39 19.04
C ILE A 38 16.59 -33.17 20.25
N SER A 39 17.85 -32.83 20.03
CA SER A 39 18.81 -32.49 21.08
C SER A 39 18.39 -31.25 21.87
N SER A 40 17.89 -30.22 21.17
CA SER A 40 17.32 -29.01 21.79
C SER A 40 16.10 -29.35 22.65
N MET A 41 15.17 -30.16 22.13
CA MET A 41 13.99 -30.59 22.86
C MET A 41 14.34 -31.41 24.11
N LEU A 42 15.30 -32.33 24.03
CA LEU A 42 15.80 -33.09 25.18
C LEU A 42 16.45 -32.18 26.23
N GLY A 43 17.18 -31.15 25.80
CA GLY A 43 17.73 -30.11 26.69
C GLY A 43 16.65 -29.32 27.42
N GLU A 44 15.62 -28.88 26.71
CA GLU A 44 14.46 -28.20 27.30
C GLU A 44 13.72 -29.09 28.29
N CYS A 45 13.60 -30.40 28.01
CA CYS A 45 13.00 -31.38 28.91
C CYS A 45 13.80 -31.56 30.20
N ALA A 46 15.14 -31.61 30.10
CA ALA A 46 16.02 -31.71 31.26
C ALA A 46 15.90 -30.47 32.16
N GLU A 47 15.82 -29.27 31.57
CA GLU A 47 15.60 -28.02 32.32
C GLU A 47 14.19 -27.95 32.94
N LEU A 48 13.16 -28.40 32.22
CA LEU A 48 11.79 -28.52 32.76
C LEU A 48 11.73 -29.51 33.92
N GLN A 49 12.36 -30.67 33.81
CA GLN A 49 12.42 -31.68 34.85
C GLN A 49 13.12 -31.14 36.11
N LYS A 50 14.23 -30.42 35.92
CA LYS A 50 14.97 -29.76 36.99
C LYS A 50 14.16 -28.66 37.68
N ALA A 51 13.42 -27.85 36.92
CA ALA A 51 12.60 -26.77 37.45
C ALA A 51 11.34 -27.27 38.19
N THR A 52 10.77 -28.38 37.74
CA THR A 52 9.49 -28.92 38.27
C THR A 52 9.65 -30.04 39.29
N GLN A 53 10.85 -30.60 39.45
CA GLN A 53 11.13 -31.81 40.26
C GLN A 53 10.26 -33.02 39.88
N LEU A 54 9.69 -33.03 38.67
CA LEU A 54 8.87 -34.13 38.17
C LEU A 54 9.79 -35.23 37.66
N HIS A 55 10.12 -36.19 38.52
CA HIS A 55 10.99 -37.31 38.17
C HIS A 55 10.37 -38.26 37.11
N ASP A 56 9.04 -38.33 37.04
CA ASP A 56 8.30 -39.11 36.06
C ASP A 56 7.62 -38.21 35.02
N LEU A 57 8.42 -37.52 34.21
CA LEU A 57 7.90 -36.80 33.06
C LEU A 57 7.48 -37.83 32.00
N HIS A 58 6.21 -38.22 32.01
CA HIS A 58 5.71 -39.19 31.05
C HIS A 58 5.81 -38.59 29.65
N LEU A 59 6.57 -39.25 28.78
CA LEU A 59 6.85 -38.82 27.41
C LEU A 59 5.58 -38.47 26.60
N GLU A 60 4.45 -39.09 26.96
CA GLU A 60 3.17 -38.88 26.30
C GLU A 60 2.58 -37.48 26.58
N TYR A 61 2.71 -36.97 27.81
CA TYR A 61 2.28 -35.61 28.14
C TYR A 61 3.15 -34.54 27.48
N LEU A 62 4.44 -34.83 27.32
CA LEU A 62 5.36 -33.96 26.60
C LEU A 62 5.02 -33.91 25.10
N LYS A 63 4.74 -35.07 24.48
CA LYS A 63 4.26 -35.13 23.09
C LYS A 63 2.96 -34.36 22.93
N GLU A 64 1.99 -34.55 23.82
CA GLU A 64 0.71 -33.84 23.78
C GLU A 64 0.91 -32.32 23.90
N PHE A 65 1.76 -31.87 24.83
CA PHE A 65 2.12 -30.46 24.96
C PHE A 65 2.78 -29.92 23.69
N TYR A 66 3.78 -30.61 23.16
CA TYR A 66 4.48 -30.23 21.94
C TYR A 66 3.53 -30.11 20.75
N TYR A 67 2.68 -31.12 20.51
CA TYR A 67 1.73 -31.09 19.40
C TYR A 67 0.67 -29.99 19.57
N THR A 68 0.22 -29.74 20.80
CA THR A 68 -0.70 -28.63 21.08
C THR A 68 -0.03 -27.29 20.76
N LYS A 69 1.20 -27.07 21.21
CA LYS A 69 1.94 -25.83 20.93
C LYS A 69 2.29 -25.66 19.46
N MET A 70 2.66 -26.75 18.79
CA MET A 70 2.92 -26.73 17.36
C MET A 70 1.65 -26.39 16.56
N LYS A 71 0.51 -26.97 16.94
CA LYS A 71 -0.79 -26.64 16.36
C LYS A 71 -1.13 -25.16 16.56
N GLU A 72 -1.02 -24.64 17.78
CA GLU A 72 -1.25 -23.21 18.07
C GLU A 72 -0.33 -22.31 17.24
N HIS A 73 0.95 -22.66 17.11
CA HIS A 73 1.91 -21.91 16.30
C HIS A 73 1.53 -21.88 14.82
N LEU A 74 1.11 -23.01 14.25
CA LEU A 74 0.66 -23.10 12.86
C LEU A 74 -0.64 -22.32 12.63
N GLU A 75 -1.61 -22.41 13.54
CA GLU A 75 -2.86 -21.66 13.49
C GLU A 75 -2.62 -20.14 13.57
N ASN A 76 -1.71 -19.70 14.43
CA ASN A 76 -1.30 -18.31 14.54
C ASN A 76 -0.61 -17.82 13.28
N THR A 77 0.33 -18.61 12.73
CA THR A 77 1.04 -18.26 11.49
C THR A 77 0.07 -18.13 10.31
N LEU A 78 -0.89 -19.05 10.20
CA LEU A 78 -1.94 -18.99 9.18
C LEU A 78 -2.82 -17.73 9.36
N THR A 79 -3.19 -17.42 10.59
CA THR A 79 -4.01 -16.23 10.91
C THR A 79 -3.29 -14.94 10.56
N ILE A 80 -2.01 -14.81 10.93
CA ILE A 80 -1.16 -13.67 10.58
C ILE A 80 -1.08 -13.52 9.07
N GLY A 81 -0.84 -14.62 8.34
CA GLY A 81 -0.77 -14.59 6.87
C GLY A 81 -2.07 -14.10 6.22
N LYS A 82 -3.23 -14.54 6.73
CA LYS A 82 -4.54 -14.06 6.26
C LYS A 82 -4.72 -12.57 6.53
N MET A 83 -4.43 -12.11 7.75
CA MET A 83 -4.56 -10.70 8.12
C MET A 83 -3.64 -9.80 7.28
N GLN A 84 -2.40 -10.24 7.01
CA GLN A 84 -1.48 -9.50 6.15
C GLN A 84 -1.98 -9.39 4.70
N SER A 85 -2.60 -10.45 4.17
CA SER A 85 -3.22 -10.41 2.84
C SER A 85 -4.39 -9.42 2.80
N GLU A 86 -5.25 -9.44 3.82
CA GLU A 86 -6.40 -8.54 3.91
C GLU A 86 -5.96 -7.07 4.03
N ILE A 87 -4.94 -6.78 4.84
CA ILE A 87 -4.35 -5.43 4.93
C ILE A 87 -3.88 -4.96 3.56
N LYS A 88 -3.16 -5.82 2.82
CA LYS A 88 -2.66 -5.48 1.49
C LYS A 88 -3.78 -5.21 0.48
N GLU A 89 -4.89 -5.95 0.55
CA GLU A 89 -6.07 -5.70 -0.27
C GLU A 89 -6.73 -4.35 0.10
N GLN A 90 -6.91 -4.08 1.40
CA GLN A 90 -7.46 -2.82 1.88
C GLN A 90 -6.62 -1.61 1.47
N GLU A 91 -5.29 -1.71 1.54
CA GLU A 91 -4.37 -0.67 1.09
C GLU A 91 -4.50 -0.38 -0.41
N GLN A 92 -4.68 -1.43 -1.24
CA GLN A 92 -4.92 -1.27 -2.67
C GLN A 92 -6.26 -0.58 -2.95
N HIS A 93 -7.31 -0.94 -2.22
CA HIS A 93 -8.61 -0.28 -2.32
C HIS A 93 -8.51 1.19 -1.92
N LEU A 94 -7.85 1.49 -0.79
CA LEU A 94 -7.63 2.85 -0.33
C LEU A 94 -6.90 3.70 -1.38
N GLN A 95 -5.86 3.16 -2.04
CA GLN A 95 -5.16 3.90 -3.08
C GLN A 95 -6.01 4.19 -4.32
N LYS A 96 -6.90 3.28 -4.70
CA LYS A 96 -7.86 3.51 -5.79
C LYS A 96 -8.82 4.64 -5.43
N GLU A 97 -9.40 4.60 -4.22
CA GLU A 97 -10.32 5.62 -3.71
C GLU A 97 -9.64 6.99 -3.60
N ILE A 98 -8.40 7.06 -3.11
CA ILE A 98 -7.62 8.31 -3.06
C ILE A 98 -7.42 8.88 -4.48
N THR A 99 -7.10 8.01 -5.44
CA THR A 99 -6.91 8.43 -6.83
C THR A 99 -8.21 8.98 -7.43
N GLU A 100 -9.34 8.33 -7.16
CA GLU A 100 -10.66 8.80 -7.61
C GLU A 100 -11.06 10.13 -6.95
N CYS A 101 -10.87 10.25 -5.64
CA CYS A 101 -11.09 11.50 -4.90
C CYS A 101 -10.27 12.65 -5.51
N ASN A 102 -8.99 12.42 -5.82
CA ASN A 102 -8.13 13.43 -6.44
C ASN A 102 -8.64 13.86 -7.83
N VAL A 103 -9.22 12.95 -8.62
CA VAL A 103 -9.82 13.28 -9.91
C VAL A 103 -11.08 14.12 -9.72
N LEU A 104 -11.94 13.73 -8.79
CA LEU A 104 -13.17 14.46 -8.46
C LEU A 104 -12.87 15.86 -7.91
N GLU A 105 -11.83 16.01 -7.09
CA GLU A 105 -11.41 17.30 -6.56
C GLU A 105 -10.89 18.23 -7.67
N LYS A 106 -10.06 17.70 -8.59
CA LYS A 106 -9.61 18.45 -9.78
C LYS A 106 -10.77 18.87 -10.66
N PHE A 107 -11.73 17.97 -10.90
CA PHE A 107 -12.93 18.26 -11.66
C PHE A 107 -13.74 19.38 -11.01
N THR A 108 -14.06 19.23 -9.71
CA THR A 108 -14.84 20.19 -8.94
C THR A 108 -14.16 21.56 -8.92
N THR A 109 -12.84 21.60 -8.71
CA THR A 109 -12.04 22.83 -8.78
C THR A 109 -12.11 23.48 -10.16
N SER A 110 -12.02 22.69 -11.23
CA SER A 110 -12.11 23.19 -12.61
C SER A 110 -13.51 23.73 -12.93
N VAL A 111 -14.57 23.04 -12.49
CA VAL A 111 -15.96 23.45 -12.71
C VAL A 111 -16.28 24.71 -11.92
N ASN A 112 -15.90 24.77 -10.64
CA ASN A 112 -16.13 25.95 -9.80
C ASN A 112 -15.48 27.22 -10.34
N LYS A 113 -14.32 27.12 -11.02
CA LYS A 113 -13.70 28.28 -11.70
C LYS A 113 -14.51 28.83 -12.87
N ARG A 114 -15.37 28.01 -13.48
CA ARG A 114 -16.18 28.38 -14.65
C ARG A 114 -17.65 28.60 -14.29
N LEU A 115 -18.03 28.26 -13.06
CA LEU A 115 -19.39 28.42 -12.59
C LEU A 115 -19.67 29.92 -12.43
N ILE A 116 -20.69 30.39 -13.12
CA ILE A 116 -21.27 31.72 -12.90
C ILE A 116 -22.68 31.52 -12.38
N SER A 117 -23.17 32.47 -11.58
CA SER A 117 -24.55 32.41 -11.11
C SER A 117 -25.52 32.59 -12.28
N GLU A 118 -26.72 32.02 -12.17
CA GLU A 118 -27.75 32.16 -13.23
C GLU A 118 -28.13 33.64 -13.47
N SER A 119 -28.17 34.44 -12.41
CA SER A 119 -28.41 35.89 -12.50
C SER A 119 -27.30 36.62 -13.27
N GLU A 120 -26.04 36.22 -13.07
CA GLU A 120 -24.89 36.76 -13.79
C GLU A 120 -24.87 36.31 -15.26
N MET A 121 -25.28 35.06 -15.53
CA MET A 121 -25.49 34.56 -16.90
C MET A 121 -26.59 35.35 -17.62
N GLN A 122 -27.74 35.57 -16.98
CA GLN A 122 -28.85 36.37 -17.49
C GLN A 122 -28.42 37.81 -17.78
N ARG A 123 -27.67 38.43 -16.86
CA ARG A 123 -27.12 39.77 -17.05
C ARG A 123 -26.17 39.82 -18.25
N ASN A 124 -25.26 38.85 -18.38
CA ASN A 124 -24.32 38.78 -19.49
C ASN A 124 -25.06 38.60 -20.83
N LYS A 125 -26.13 37.79 -20.86
CA LYS A 125 -26.99 37.63 -22.04
C LYS A 125 -27.61 38.96 -22.47
N ILE A 126 -28.23 39.70 -21.56
CA ILE A 126 -28.84 41.00 -21.86
C ILE A 126 -27.80 41.99 -22.39
N ILE A 127 -26.61 42.03 -21.78
CA ILE A 127 -25.52 42.92 -22.23
C ILE A 127 -25.08 42.57 -23.66
N ILE A 128 -24.94 41.27 -23.97
CA ILE A 128 -24.53 40.81 -25.30
C ILE A 128 -25.62 41.12 -26.33
N GLU A 129 -26.88 40.82 -26.03
CA GLU A 129 -28.03 41.12 -26.91
C GLU A 129 -28.12 42.62 -27.20
N GLY A 130 -27.96 43.48 -26.18
CA GLY A 130 -27.92 44.93 -26.36
C GLY A 130 -26.75 45.40 -27.24
N LYS A 131 -25.56 44.80 -27.10
CA LYS A 131 -24.41 45.10 -27.98
C LYS A 131 -24.68 44.68 -29.43
N ILE A 132 -25.29 43.52 -29.64
CA ILE A 132 -25.66 43.03 -30.97
C ILE A 132 -26.64 44.00 -31.62
N GLN A 133 -27.68 44.40 -30.89
CA GLN A 133 -28.68 45.34 -31.41
C GLN A 133 -28.06 46.70 -31.75
N ASN A 134 -27.19 47.24 -30.89
CA ASN A 134 -26.50 48.50 -31.17
C ASN A 134 -25.60 48.40 -32.43
N LEU A 135 -24.89 47.28 -32.61
CA LEU A 135 -24.09 47.06 -33.81
C LEU A 135 -24.97 46.97 -35.07
N GLN A 136 -26.12 46.31 -34.98
CA GLN A 136 -27.08 46.23 -36.08
C GLN A 136 -27.67 47.60 -36.43
N GLU A 137 -28.03 48.41 -35.44
CA GLU A 137 -28.49 49.79 -35.63
C GLU A 137 -27.42 50.65 -36.28
N ARG A 138 -26.16 50.53 -35.83
CA ARG A 138 -25.02 51.22 -36.45
C ARG A 138 -24.78 50.76 -37.88
N GLN A 139 -24.92 49.48 -38.17
CA GLN A 139 -24.79 48.94 -39.52
C GLN A 139 -25.93 49.41 -40.44
N GLY A 140 -27.17 49.42 -39.94
CA GLY A 140 -28.34 49.92 -40.69
C GLY A 140 -28.34 51.44 -40.88
N GLY A 141 -27.77 52.19 -39.93
CA GLY A 141 -27.56 53.63 -40.04
C GLY A 141 -26.31 54.02 -40.83
N PHE A 142 -25.49 53.06 -41.24
CA PHE A 142 -24.33 53.30 -42.10
C PHE A 142 -24.78 53.41 -43.56
N ASN A 143 -25.27 54.60 -43.94
CA ASN A 143 -25.55 54.92 -45.33
C ASN A 143 -24.25 55.30 -46.05
N ILE A 144 -23.83 54.46 -46.98
CA ILE A 144 -22.88 54.87 -48.03
C ILE A 144 -23.66 55.82 -48.94
N PRO A 145 -23.21 57.06 -49.17
CA PRO A 145 -23.87 57.96 -50.12
C PRO A 145 -23.98 57.28 -51.48
N ASP A 146 -25.13 57.34 -52.14
CA ASP A 146 -25.38 56.67 -53.44
C ASP A 146 -24.37 57.11 -54.52
N ASP A 147 -23.82 58.31 -54.34
CA ASP A 147 -22.86 59.00 -55.17
C ASP A 147 -21.39 58.76 -54.76
N LEU A 148 -21.14 58.01 -53.66
CA LEU A 148 -19.80 57.59 -53.25
C LEU A 148 -19.39 56.31 -53.99
N ASN A 149 -18.71 56.47 -55.12
CA ASN A 149 -18.12 55.35 -55.86
C ASN A 149 -16.86 54.82 -55.14
N ILE A 150 -17.05 53.81 -54.27
CA ILE A 150 -15.97 53.18 -53.49
C ILE A 150 -14.86 52.63 -54.41
N ASP A 151 -15.21 52.05 -55.56
CA ASP A 151 -14.22 51.52 -56.51
C ASP A 151 -13.34 52.63 -57.12
N GLU A 152 -13.91 53.80 -57.37
CA GLU A 152 -13.16 54.95 -57.88
C GLU A 152 -12.27 55.57 -56.80
N LEU A 153 -12.73 55.58 -55.55
CA LEU A 153 -11.96 56.02 -54.39
C LEU A 153 -10.77 55.08 -54.12
N VAL A 154 -10.99 53.76 -54.13
CA VAL A 154 -9.94 52.75 -54.00
C VAL A 154 -8.90 52.91 -55.12
N LYS A 155 -9.32 53.07 -56.38
CA LYS A 155 -8.42 53.34 -57.50
C LYS A 155 -7.63 54.65 -57.34
N LYS A 156 -8.22 55.70 -56.78
CA LYS A 156 -7.52 56.97 -56.49
C LYS A 156 -6.47 56.80 -55.39
N VAL A 157 -6.78 56.06 -54.32
CA VAL A 157 -5.85 55.76 -53.24
C VAL A 157 -4.68 54.93 -53.74
N GLU A 158 -4.93 53.86 -54.50
CA GLU A 158 -3.87 53.06 -55.12
C GLU A 158 -2.97 53.88 -56.06
N ARG A 159 -3.54 54.83 -56.81
CA ARG A 159 -2.77 55.75 -57.66
C ARG A 159 -1.90 56.68 -56.82
N LEU A 160 -2.42 57.20 -55.71
CA LEU A 160 -1.70 58.06 -54.77
C LEU A 160 -0.55 57.33 -54.06
N GLU A 161 -0.74 56.05 -53.69
CA GLU A 161 0.32 55.21 -53.15
C GLU A 161 1.41 54.94 -54.20
N LYS A 162 1.00 54.61 -55.44
CA LYS A 162 1.94 54.40 -56.56
C LYS A 162 2.69 55.67 -56.95
N SER A 163 2.11 56.86 -56.79
CA SER A 163 2.81 58.14 -57.05
C SER A 163 3.74 58.51 -55.91
N LYS A 164 3.35 58.33 -54.64
CA LYS A 164 4.25 58.52 -53.48
C LYS A 164 5.46 57.58 -53.49
N SER A 165 5.30 56.40 -54.06
CA SER A 165 6.38 55.41 -54.23
C SER A 165 7.40 55.80 -55.30
N LYS A 166 7.08 56.78 -56.16
CA LYS A 166 7.94 57.27 -57.26
C LYS A 166 8.61 58.62 -56.98
N GLU A 167 8.28 59.26 -55.85
CA GLU A 167 8.88 60.51 -55.36
C GLU A 167 9.95 60.30 -54.27
N LYS A 168 10.30 59.03 -53.99
CA LYS A 168 11.51 58.63 -53.25
C LYS A 168 12.50 57.98 -54.21
#